data_AF-A0A3A5R018-F1
#
_entry.id   AF-A0A3A5R018-F1
#
_cell.length_a   1.000
_cell.length_b   1.000
_cell.length_c   1.000
_cell.angle_alpha   90.00
_cell.angle_beta   90.00
_cell.angle_gamma   90.00
#
_symmetry.space_group_name_H-M   'P 1'
#
loop_
_entity.id
_entity.type
_entity.pdbx_description
1 polymer ?
#
loop_
_entity_poly.entity_id
_entity_poly.type
_entity_poly.pdbx_seq_one_letter_code
_entity_poly.pdbx_strand_id
1 'polypeptide(L)' 'MDVKNYFIVPDCEHSGDINHYTDIITENGGNILKVNWSGMEDDDAIIVYSCPYEKKELIKTALENG' A
#
# COMPACT_ATOMS: atom_id res chain seq x y z
N MET A 1 15.01 11.08 6.05
CA MET A 1 15.26 9.67 6.44
C MET A 1 14.02 8.90 6.04
N ASP A 2 14.21 7.80 5.33
CA ASP A 2 13.08 7.01 4.87
C ASP A 2 12.56 6.13 6.00
N VAL A 3 11.24 6.08 6.12
CA VAL A 3 10.52 5.25 7.10
C VAL A 3 9.83 4.11 6.38
N LYS A 4 9.83 2.93 7.00
CA LYS A 4 9.09 1.77 6.53
C LYS A 4 7.69 1.77 7.13
N ASN A 5 6.70 1.46 6.32
CA ASN A 5 5.29 1.38 6.69
C ASN A 5 4.66 0.14 6.04
N TYR A 6 3.46 -0.19 6.48
CA TYR A 6 2.64 -1.21 5.86
C TYR A 6 1.21 -0.70 5.68
N PHE A 7 0.52 -1.23 4.68
CA PHE A 7 -0.90 -1.03 4.44
C PHE A 7 -1.56 -2.39 4.21
N ILE A 8 -2.76 -2.58 4.76
CA ILE A 8 -3.54 -3.81 4.61
C ILE A 8 -4.67 -3.50 3.63
N VAL A 9 -4.76 -4.28 2.57
CA VAL A 9 -5.91 -4.30 1.65
C VAL A 9 -6.82 -5.42 2.15
N PRO A 10 -7.91 -5.09 2.87
CA PRO A 10 -8.83 -6.09 3.37
C PRO A 10 -9.63 -6.72 2.22
N ASP A 11 -10.06 -7.96 2.39
CA ASP A 11 -10.95 -8.67 1.47
C ASP A 11 -10.47 -8.57 0.01
N CYS A 12 -9.16 -8.80 -0.21
CA CYS A 12 -8.55 -8.63 -1.52
C CYS A 12 -8.97 -9.77 -2.46
N GLU A 13 -9.91 -9.48 -3.35
CA GLU A 13 -10.43 -10.44 -4.34
C GLU A 13 -9.51 -10.55 -5.56
N HIS A 14 -8.92 -9.42 -5.99
CA HIS A 14 -8.19 -9.35 -7.25
C HIS A 14 -6.85 -8.63 -7.12
N SER A 15 -5.90 -8.97 -7.99
CA SER A 15 -4.64 -8.21 -8.10
C SER A 15 -4.85 -6.73 -8.48
N GLY A 16 -6.02 -6.38 -9.03
CA GLY A 16 -6.42 -5.00 -9.30
C GLY A 16 -6.50 -4.14 -8.03
N ASP A 17 -6.95 -4.72 -6.92
CA ASP A 17 -7.09 -4.02 -5.63
C ASP A 17 -5.71 -3.65 -5.09
N ILE A 18 -4.77 -4.60 -5.17
CA ILE A 18 -3.36 -4.37 -4.83
C ILE A 18 -2.76 -3.27 -5.71
N ASN A 19 -3.00 -3.32 -7.03
CA ASN A 19 -2.44 -2.36 -7.97
C ASN A 19 -2.91 -0.94 -7.64
N HIS A 20 -4.21 -0.75 -7.39
CA HIS A 20 -4.80 0.53 -6.98
C HIS A 20 -4.08 1.13 -5.78
N TYR A 21 -3.88 0.35 -4.71
CA TYR A 21 -3.20 0.84 -3.51
C TYR A 21 -1.69 1.03 -3.70
N THR A 22 -1.02 0.24 -4.55
CA THR A 22 0.38 0.49 -4.90
C THR A 22 0.57 1.75 -5.73
N ASP A 23 -0.39 2.06 -6.61
CA ASP A 23 -0.38 3.30 -7.41
C ASP A 23 -0.54 4.52 -6.48
N ILE A 24 -1.51 4.50 -5.57
CA ILE A 24 -1.67 5.55 -4.56
C ILE A 24 -0.36 5.78 -3.78
N ILE A 25 0.30 4.72 -3.33
CA ILE A 25 1.55 4.84 -2.58
C ILE A 25 2.66 5.45 -3.44
N THR A 26 2.82 4.99 -4.68
CA THR A 26 3.92 5.43 -5.55
C THR A 26 3.72 6.85 -6.07
N GLU A 27 2.50 7.24 -6.45
CA GLU A 27 2.15 8.60 -6.87
C GLU A 27 2.41 9.64 -5.77
N ASN A 28 2.29 9.23 -4.50
CA ASN A 28 2.51 10.10 -3.35
C ASN A 28 3.96 10.05 -2.81
N GLY A 29 4.89 9.43 -3.56
CA GLY A 29 6.32 9.41 -3.25
C GLY A 29 6.76 8.26 -2.34
N GLY A 30 5.95 7.21 -2.23
CA GLY A 30 6.34 5.95 -1.63
C GLY A 30 7.06 5.04 -2.62
N ASN A 31 7.78 4.07 -2.08
CA ASN A 31 8.45 3.01 -2.83
C ASN A 31 8.02 1.66 -2.27
N ILE A 32 7.48 0.80 -3.13
CA ILE A 32 7.01 -0.53 -2.73
C ILE A 32 8.23 -1.42 -2.46
N LEU A 33 8.25 -2.04 -1.29
CA LEU A 33 9.31 -2.96 -0.88
C LEU A 33 8.88 -4.42 -1.06
N LYS A 34 7.62 -4.72 -0.72
CA LYS A 34 7.06 -6.07 -0.80
C LYS A 34 5.54 -6.01 -0.84
N VAL A 35 4.93 -6.89 -1.61
CA VAL A 35 3.51 -7.22 -1.51
C VAL A 35 3.39 -8.67 -1.03
N ASN A 36 2.50 -8.94 -0.09
CA ASN A 36 2.19 -10.28 0.39
C ASN A 36 0.69 -10.52 0.27
N TRP A 37 0.30 -11.39 -0.65
CA TRP A 37 -1.08 -11.82 -0.88
C TRP A 37 -1.05 -13.29 -1.29
N SER A 38 -1.97 -14.11 -0.79
CA SER A 38 -2.00 -15.53 -1.11
C SER A 38 -2.59 -15.84 -2.50
N GLY A 39 -3.23 -14.86 -3.13
CA GLY A 39 -3.98 -15.06 -4.38
C GLY A 39 -5.32 -15.76 -4.18
N MET A 40 -5.76 -15.96 -2.93
CA MET A 40 -7.09 -16.45 -2.59
C MET A 40 -8.03 -15.25 -2.44
N GLU A 41 -9.23 -15.37 -3.01
CA GLU A 41 -10.33 -14.42 -2.75
C GLU A 41 -10.61 -14.36 -1.24
N ASP A 42 -11.02 -13.18 -0.76
CA ASP A 42 -11.29 -12.87 0.65
C ASP A 42 -10.07 -12.97 1.60
N ASP A 43 -8.84 -13.06 1.09
CA ASP A 43 -7.62 -12.97 1.91
C ASP A 43 -7.04 -11.57 1.91
N ASP A 44 -6.50 -11.14 3.05
CA ASP A 44 -5.89 -9.82 3.19
C ASP A 44 -4.58 -9.75 2.40
N ALA A 45 -4.37 -8.66 1.67
CA ALA A 45 -3.06 -8.35 1.11
C ALA A 45 -2.31 -7.35 2.01
N ILE A 46 -1.01 -7.54 2.18
CA ILE A 46 -0.14 -6.63 2.93
C ILE A 46 0.86 -5.99 1.97
N ILE A 47 0.80 -4.67 1.83
CA ILE A 47 1.74 -3.86 1.05
C ILE A 47 2.73 -3.23 2.03
N VAL A 48 4.01 -3.59 1.91
CA VAL A 48 5.12 -2.98 2.66
C VAL A 48 5.81 -1.97 1.77
N TYR A 49 5.96 -0.74 2.26
CA TYR A 49 6.56 0.36 1.50
C TYR A 49 7.50 1.22 2.36
N SER A 50 8.38 1.97 1.70
CA SER A 50 9.16 3.04 2.32
C SER A 50 8.79 4.39 1.74
N CYS A 51 8.89 5.45 2.52
CA CYS A 51 8.76 6.82 2.02
C CYS A 51 9.62 7.79 2.85
N PRO A 52 9.93 8.98 2.32
CA PRO A 52 10.45 10.06 3.13
C PRO A 52 9.48 10.37 4.29
N TYR A 53 10.01 10.65 5.48
CA TYR A 53 9.19 10.91 6.68
C TYR A 53 8.09 11.97 6.45
N GLU A 54 8.40 13.02 5.70
CA GLU A 54 7.48 14.10 5.35
C GLU A 54 6.32 13.69 4.43
N LYS A 55 6.44 12.54 3.74
CA LYS A 55 5.39 12.00 2.86
C LYS A 55 4.46 11.01 3.57
N LYS A 56 4.81 10.57 4.78
CA LYS A 56 4.05 9.54 5.51
C LYS A 56 2.57 9.90 5.68
N GLU A 57 2.28 11.10 6.18
CA GLU A 57 0.90 11.53 6.44
C GLU A 57 0.11 11.77 5.15
N LEU A 58 0.79 12.23 4.08
CA LEU A 58 0.18 12.37 2.76
C LEU A 58 -0.28 11.02 2.22
N ILE A 59 0.61 10.03 2.20
CA ILE A 59 0.30 8.67 1.73
C ILE A 59 -0.80 8.05 2.59
N LYS A 60 -0.74 8.20 3.92
CA LYS A 60 -1.78 7.70 4.82
C LYS A 60 -3.15 8.30 4.50
N THR A 61 -3.22 9.61 4.30
CA THR A 61 -4.48 10.29 3.95
C THR A 61 -4.99 9.83 2.59
N ALA A 62 -4.11 9.64 1.61
CA ALA A 62 -4.51 9.15 0.29
C ALA A 62 -5.08 7.73 0.35
N LEU A 63 -4.47 6.85 1.16
CA LEU A 63 -4.94 5.47 1.37
C LEU A 63 -6.28 5.40 2.12
N GLU A 64 -6.59 6.37 2.99
CA GLU A 64 -7.89 6.44 3.69
C GLU A 64 -9.03 6.95 2.78
N ASN A 65 -8.70 7.59 1.65
CA ASN A 65 -9.68 8.16 0.70
C ASN A 65 -9.76 7.40 -0.63
N GLY A 66 -8.92 6.38 -0.84
CA GLY A 66 -8.80 5.59 -2.06
C GLY A 66 -9.47 4.24 -1.93
#